data_AF-A0A8J2AQM9-F1
#
_entry.id   AF-A0A8J2AQM9-F1
#
_cell.length_a   1.000
_cell.length_b   1.000
_cell.length_c   1.000
_cell.angle_alpha   90.00
_cell.angle_beta   90.00
_cell.angle_gamma   90.00
#
_symmetry.space_group_name_H-M   'P 1'
#
loop_
_entity.id
_entity.type
_entity.pdbx_description
1 polymer ?
#
loop_
_entity_poly.entity_id
_entity_poly.type
_entity_poly.pdbx_seq_one_letter_code
_entity_poly.pdbx_strand_id
1 'polypeptide(L)'
;MALEKDSPRRERKKHAGHGAKEQGGKGGVVIAGVIVALAAAGYHFRGPVSSVVLPKVLSRTSNWKTPGGEFAVLGWANWLEKAGSSEDAARCCYPVDFKDLHASWCGGELDMLTDGIRLLSACSSTLRGRHEAEIRSFRSDHYEGTVRQSSRGNGEVFLVSQLKRRKLSKSEPAGSPTPAPACKLMEFCAQDKNKADRSCREMRRQLGDCFWN
;
A
#
# COMPACT_ATOMS: atom_id res chain seq x y z
N MET A 1 -45.24 -16.35 -60.97
CA MET A 1 -46.54 -15.71 -61.28
C MET A 1 -46.91 -14.89 -60.05
N ALA A 2 -46.64 -13.59 -60.11
CA ALA A 2 -47.63 -12.51 -60.32
C ALA A 2 -48.45 -12.28 -59.02
N LEU A 3 -48.05 -11.31 -58.19
CA LEU A 3 -48.43 -9.89 -58.22
C LEU A 3 -49.91 -9.68 -57.85
N GLU A 4 -50.17 -9.10 -56.67
CA GLU A 4 -51.10 -7.98 -56.61
C GLU A 4 -50.74 -7.01 -55.47
N LYS A 5 -50.81 -5.73 -55.83
CA LYS A 5 -50.54 -4.53 -55.03
C LYS A 5 -51.82 -4.13 -54.29
N ASP A 6 -51.69 -3.55 -53.10
CA ASP A 6 -52.27 -2.21 -52.90
C ASP A 6 -51.59 -1.42 -51.77
N SER A 7 -51.59 -0.10 -51.94
CA SER A 7 -50.91 0.93 -51.17
C SER A 7 -51.96 1.77 -50.38
N PRO A 8 -51.67 2.94 -49.78
CA PRO A 8 -50.71 3.28 -48.73
C PRO A 8 -51.39 4.00 -47.54
N ARG A 9 -50.72 4.13 -46.38
CA ARG A 9 -50.96 5.29 -45.51
C ARG A 9 -49.71 5.77 -44.78
N ARG A 10 -49.33 7.01 -45.14
CA ARG A 10 -48.31 7.85 -44.54
C ARG A 10 -48.53 8.00 -43.03
N GLU A 11 -47.47 7.83 -42.25
CA GLU A 11 -47.20 8.72 -41.12
C GLU A 11 -45.74 9.18 -41.14
N ARG A 12 -45.61 10.51 -41.13
CA ARG A 12 -44.35 11.24 -40.96
C ARG A 12 -43.93 11.13 -39.49
N LYS A 13 -42.73 10.62 -39.19
CA LYS A 13 -41.95 11.11 -38.04
C LYS A 13 -40.51 11.39 -38.43
N LYS A 14 -40.27 12.69 -38.51
CA LYS A 14 -39.05 13.49 -38.59
C LYS A 14 -37.75 12.80 -38.13
N HIS A 15 -36.73 12.94 -38.97
CA HIS A 15 -35.33 12.98 -38.56
C HIS A 15 -35.08 14.17 -37.62
N ALA A 16 -34.38 13.91 -36.52
CA ALA A 16 -33.44 14.79 -35.82
C ALA A 16 -32.81 13.89 -34.75
N GLY A 17 -31.62 13.34 -34.95
CA GLY A 17 -30.38 14.11 -34.98
C GLY A 17 -29.63 13.74 -33.71
N HIS A 18 -28.52 13.02 -33.87
CA HIS A 18 -27.48 12.93 -32.85
C HIS A 18 -27.06 14.36 -32.49
N GLY A 19 -27.60 14.85 -31.38
CA GLY A 19 -27.11 16.03 -30.69
C GLY A 19 -26.46 15.56 -29.41
N ALA A 20 -25.21 15.12 -29.50
CA ALA A 20 -24.32 15.11 -28.35
C ALA A 20 -24.34 16.54 -27.80
N LYS A 21 -25.03 16.75 -26.67
CA LYS A 21 -24.88 17.99 -25.92
C LYS A 21 -23.47 17.99 -25.35
N GLU A 22 -22.56 18.61 -26.10
CA GLU A 22 -21.52 19.44 -25.53
C GLU A 22 -22.17 20.38 -24.53
N GLN A 23 -22.13 20.00 -23.25
CA GLN A 23 -22.33 20.91 -22.14
C GLN A 23 -21.23 20.63 -21.12
N GLY A 24 -20.29 21.57 -21.03
CA GLY A 24 -19.55 21.80 -19.78
C GLY A 24 -18.07 21.43 -19.78
N GLY A 25 -17.33 21.75 -20.85
CA GLY A 25 -15.85 21.73 -20.94
C GLY A 25 -15.07 22.64 -19.96
N LYS A 26 -15.63 22.93 -18.78
CA LYS A 26 -14.91 23.57 -17.66
C LYS A 26 -15.06 22.79 -16.34
N GLY A 27 -16.12 22.00 -16.15
CA GLY A 27 -16.30 21.19 -14.94
C GLY A 27 -15.41 19.95 -14.91
N GLY A 28 -15.30 19.24 -16.04
CA GLY A 28 -14.45 18.03 -16.14
C GLY A 28 -12.96 18.31 -15.99
N VAL A 29 -12.48 19.44 -16.51
CA VAL A 29 -11.07 19.84 -16.41
C VAL A 29 -10.72 20.30 -14.99
N VAL A 30 -11.64 20.99 -14.30
CA VAL A 30 -11.43 21.39 -12.89
C VAL A 30 -11.46 20.17 -11.97
N ILE A 31 -12.37 19.22 -12.17
CA ILE A 31 -12.41 17.98 -11.37
C ILE A 31 -11.18 17.12 -11.64
N ALA A 32 -10.77 16.94 -12.90
CA ALA A 32 -9.55 16.23 -13.25
C ALA A 32 -8.31 16.94 -12.67
N GLY A 33 -8.24 18.27 -12.75
CA GLY A 33 -7.17 19.07 -12.18
C GLY A 33 -7.09 18.97 -10.66
N VAL A 34 -8.24 18.94 -9.96
CA VAL A 34 -8.31 18.73 -8.50
C VAL A 34 -7.90 17.30 -8.14
N ILE A 35 -8.31 16.29 -8.90
CA ILE A 35 -7.90 14.89 -8.66
C ILE A 35 -6.40 14.73 -8.88
N VAL A 36 -5.86 15.30 -9.97
CA VAL A 36 -4.42 15.27 -10.26
C VAL A 36 -3.64 16.06 -9.21
N ALA A 37 -4.13 17.22 -8.77
CA ALA A 37 -3.51 18.00 -7.70
C ALA A 37 -3.57 17.28 -6.34
N LEU A 38 -4.67 16.60 -6.02
CA LEU A 38 -4.79 15.78 -4.81
C LEU A 38 -3.93 14.52 -4.88
N ALA A 39 -3.80 13.90 -6.04
CA ALA A 39 -2.90 12.77 -6.26
C ALA A 39 -1.44 13.20 -6.18
N ALA A 40 -1.08 14.33 -6.79
CA ALA A 40 0.25 14.93 -6.71
C ALA A 40 0.58 15.39 -5.29
N ALA A 41 -0.37 16.01 -4.59
CA ALA A 41 -0.22 16.34 -3.17
C ALA A 41 -0.11 15.06 -2.32
N GLY A 42 -0.91 14.03 -2.58
CA GLY A 42 -0.79 12.73 -1.92
C GLY A 42 0.58 12.08 -2.16
N TYR A 43 1.15 12.24 -3.36
CA TYR A 43 2.46 11.72 -3.74
C TYR A 43 3.61 12.52 -3.09
N HIS A 44 3.57 13.85 -3.14
CA HIS A 44 4.59 14.72 -2.55
C HIS A 44 4.53 14.75 -1.02
N PHE A 45 3.32 14.70 -0.45
CA PHE A 45 3.09 14.65 0.99
C PHE A 45 2.90 13.22 1.52
N ARG A 46 3.27 12.17 0.78
CA ARG A 46 3.13 10.78 1.22
C ARG A 46 3.77 10.50 2.59
N GLY A 47 4.90 11.13 2.88
CA GLY A 47 5.56 11.07 4.20
C GLY A 47 4.76 11.76 5.31
N PRO A 48 4.44 13.07 5.18
CA PRO A 48 3.63 13.81 6.15
C PRO A 48 2.18 13.31 6.35
N VAL A 49 1.52 12.87 5.27
CA VAL A 49 0.17 12.30 5.32
C VAL A 49 0.20 10.93 5.99
N SER A 50 1.22 10.11 5.71
CA SER A 50 1.40 8.84 6.41
C SER A 50 1.77 8.96 7.88
N SER A 51 2.39 10.07 8.29
CA SER A 51 2.77 10.30 9.68
C SER A 51 1.67 10.94 10.54
N VAL A 52 0.76 11.73 9.96
CA VAL A 52 -0.25 12.49 10.73
C VAL A 52 -1.68 12.07 10.41
N VAL A 53 -2.00 11.81 9.14
CA VAL A 53 -3.37 11.56 8.69
C VAL A 53 -3.69 10.07 8.76
N LEU A 54 -2.80 9.20 8.29
CA LEU A 54 -3.01 7.75 8.32
C LEU A 54 -3.20 7.20 9.74
N PRO A 55 -2.43 7.58 10.77
CA PRO A 55 -2.68 7.11 12.13
C PRO A 55 -4.05 7.58 12.65
N LYS A 56 -4.46 8.82 12.33
CA LYS A 56 -5.78 9.35 12.72
C LYS A 56 -6.92 8.69 11.96
N VAL A 57 -6.76 8.45 10.66
CA VAL A 57 -7.76 7.77 9.82
C VAL A 57 -7.84 6.30 10.21
N LEU A 58 -6.72 5.58 10.30
CA LEU A 58 -6.66 4.19 10.75
C LEU A 58 -7.19 4.03 12.17
N SER A 59 -6.92 4.95 13.10
CA SER A 59 -7.51 4.89 14.44
C SER A 59 -9.04 5.03 14.42
N ARG A 60 -9.62 5.65 13.38
CA ARG A 60 -11.07 5.82 13.18
C ARG A 60 -11.71 4.74 12.32
N THR A 61 -11.00 4.18 11.33
CA THR A 61 -11.55 3.27 10.32
C THR A 61 -11.13 1.83 10.53
N SER A 62 -9.97 1.58 11.11
CA SER A 62 -9.56 0.23 11.50
C SER A 62 -10.08 -0.05 12.91
N ASN A 63 -10.66 -1.23 13.13
CA ASN A 63 -10.85 -1.78 14.47
C ASN A 63 -9.46 -2.11 15.06
N TRP A 64 -8.63 -1.11 15.33
CA TRP A 64 -7.33 -1.30 16.01
C TRP A 64 -7.51 -1.88 17.42
N LYS A 65 -8.73 -1.83 17.96
CA LYS A 65 -9.14 -2.52 19.19
C LYS A 65 -9.35 -4.04 19.01
N THR A 66 -9.44 -4.55 17.78
CA THR A 66 -9.47 -5.99 17.52
C THR A 66 -8.06 -6.50 17.25
N PRO A 67 -7.66 -7.65 17.83
CA PRO A 67 -6.38 -8.27 17.56
C PRO A 67 -6.20 -8.46 16.04
N GLY A 68 -5.13 -7.88 15.47
CA GLY A 68 -4.89 -7.93 14.03
C GLY A 68 -5.02 -6.56 13.32
N GLY A 69 -5.64 -5.56 13.96
CA GLY A 69 -5.79 -4.23 13.38
C GLY A 69 -4.44 -3.52 13.15
N GLU A 70 -3.44 -3.79 13.97
CA GLU A 70 -2.07 -3.26 13.83
C GLU A 70 -1.39 -3.80 12.56
N PHE A 71 -1.72 -5.02 12.15
CA PHE A 71 -1.16 -5.65 10.94
C PHE A 71 -1.73 -5.07 9.67
N ALA A 72 -2.95 -4.53 9.73
CA ALA A 72 -3.52 -3.81 8.59
C ALA A 72 -2.57 -2.68 8.18
N VAL A 73 -1.87 -2.02 9.11
CA VAL A 73 -0.92 -0.95 8.79
C VAL A 73 0.25 -1.46 7.96
N LEU A 74 0.78 -2.65 8.26
CA LEU A 74 1.85 -3.25 7.47
C LEU A 74 1.36 -3.63 6.06
N GLY A 75 0.13 -4.14 5.95
CA GLY A 75 -0.53 -4.38 4.66
C GLY A 75 -0.73 -3.09 3.85
N TRP A 76 -1.22 -2.03 4.49
CA TRP A 76 -1.35 -0.69 3.90
C TRP A 76 -0.01 -0.12 3.45
N ALA A 77 1.04 -0.29 4.24
CA ALA A 77 2.38 0.13 3.87
C ALA A 77 2.86 -0.58 2.60
N ASN A 78 2.68 -1.91 2.53
CA ASN A 78 2.97 -2.69 1.33
C ASN A 78 2.16 -2.23 0.11
N TRP A 79 0.86 -1.98 0.30
CA TRP A 79 0.00 -1.47 -0.77
C TRP A 79 0.44 -0.07 -1.25
N LEU A 80 0.80 0.83 -0.34
CA LEU A 80 1.25 2.19 -0.67
C LEU A 80 2.57 2.18 -1.45
N GLU A 81 3.52 1.33 -1.07
CA GLU A 81 4.78 1.18 -1.82
C GLU A 81 4.53 0.64 -3.23
N LYS A 82 3.61 -0.32 -3.38
CA LYS A 82 3.21 -0.80 -4.71
C LYS A 82 2.52 0.30 -5.53
N ALA A 83 1.54 1.00 -4.96
CA ALA A 83 0.76 2.01 -5.66
C ALA A 83 1.58 3.27 -6.02
N GLY A 84 2.58 3.60 -5.20
CA GLY A 84 3.42 4.79 -5.36
C GLY A 84 4.71 4.55 -6.16
N SER A 85 5.02 3.31 -6.55
CA SER A 85 6.25 2.98 -7.29
C SER A 85 5.94 2.71 -8.76
N SER A 86 6.77 3.26 -9.66
CA SER A 86 6.83 2.78 -11.05
C SER A 86 7.43 1.37 -11.09
N GLU A 87 7.16 0.62 -12.15
CA GLU A 87 7.67 -0.76 -12.32
C GLU A 87 9.21 -0.82 -12.28
N ASP A 88 9.88 0.26 -12.70
CA ASP A 88 11.35 0.36 -12.76
C ASP A 88 12.01 0.92 -11.49
N ALA A 89 11.23 1.25 -10.44
CA ALA A 89 11.80 1.84 -9.22
C ALA A 89 11.95 0.79 -8.11
N ALA A 90 13.08 0.86 -7.40
CA ALA A 90 13.33 0.08 -6.20
C ALA A 90 12.22 0.32 -5.16
N ARG A 91 11.58 -0.77 -4.72
CA ARG A 91 10.50 -0.76 -3.73
C ARG A 91 10.75 -1.75 -2.61
N CYS A 92 10.62 -1.30 -1.38
CA CYS A 92 10.74 -2.13 -0.20
C CYS A 92 9.36 -2.60 0.28
N CYS A 93 9.28 -3.85 0.71
CA CYS A 93 8.05 -4.50 1.17
C CYS A 93 8.32 -5.28 2.45
N TYR A 94 7.33 -5.34 3.34
CA TYR A 94 7.31 -6.30 4.43
C TYR A 94 7.09 -7.72 3.92
N PRO A 95 7.80 -8.73 4.48
CA PRO A 95 7.66 -10.11 4.08
C PRO A 95 6.34 -10.70 4.60
N VAL A 96 5.85 -11.73 3.91
CA VAL A 96 4.73 -12.57 4.38
C VAL A 96 5.16 -13.63 5.40
N ASP A 97 6.44 -13.65 5.77
CA ASP A 97 6.99 -14.53 6.79
C ASP A 97 6.78 -13.92 8.17
N PHE A 98 5.94 -14.56 8.98
CA PHE A 98 5.63 -14.10 10.33
C PHE A 98 6.82 -14.24 11.29
N LYS A 99 7.82 -15.09 11.01
CA LYS A 99 9.05 -15.17 11.82
C LYS A 99 9.86 -13.88 11.69
N ASP A 100 10.05 -13.40 10.47
CA ASP A 100 10.78 -12.16 10.18
C ASP A 100 10.04 -10.93 10.73
N LEU A 101 8.72 -10.92 10.60
CA LEU A 101 7.88 -9.87 11.19
C LEU A 101 7.97 -9.87 12.72
N HIS A 102 7.82 -11.04 13.36
CA HIS A 102 7.94 -11.15 14.80
C HIS A 102 9.32 -10.64 15.28
N ALA A 103 10.40 -11.10 14.64
CA ALA A 103 11.76 -10.67 15.01
C ALA A 103 11.98 -9.15 14.82
N SER A 104 11.30 -8.53 13.86
CA SER A 104 11.45 -7.10 13.57
C SER A 104 10.62 -6.21 14.49
N TRP A 105 9.42 -6.65 14.87
CA TRP A 105 8.44 -5.80 15.56
C TRP A 105 8.24 -6.16 17.04
N CYS A 106 8.51 -7.40 17.42
CA CYS A 106 8.23 -7.95 18.74
C CYS A 106 9.52 -8.19 19.51
N GLY A 107 10.02 -7.12 20.14
CA GLY A 107 11.27 -7.13 20.91
C GLY A 107 12.11 -5.85 20.82
N GLY A 108 11.62 -4.80 20.14
CA GLY A 108 12.35 -3.56 19.91
C GLY A 108 11.54 -2.28 20.14
N GLU A 109 12.11 -1.16 19.70
CA GLU A 109 11.56 0.21 19.83
C GLU A 109 10.64 0.62 18.66
N LEU A 110 10.25 -0.34 17.82
CA LEU A 110 9.41 -0.09 16.65
C LEU A 110 7.91 -0.19 16.99
N ASP A 111 7.17 0.81 16.54
CA ASP A 111 5.72 0.89 16.62
C ASP A 111 5.12 0.67 15.23
N MET A 112 4.32 -0.38 15.03
CA MET A 112 3.75 -0.67 13.70
C MET A 112 2.92 0.49 13.15
N LEU A 113 2.17 1.20 14.02
CA LEU A 113 1.30 2.29 13.60
C LEU A 113 2.09 3.50 13.09
N THR A 114 3.17 3.85 13.78
CA THR A 114 3.98 5.05 13.50
C THR A 114 5.10 4.79 12.51
N ASP A 115 5.78 3.65 12.62
CA ASP A 115 6.97 3.31 11.85
C ASP A 115 6.65 2.48 10.61
N GLY A 116 5.55 1.73 10.58
CA GLY A 116 5.20 0.81 9.50
C GLY A 116 5.33 1.41 8.10
N ILE A 117 4.72 2.57 7.87
CA ILE A 117 4.79 3.22 6.54
C ILE A 117 6.11 3.99 6.35
N ARG A 118 6.57 4.70 7.39
CA ARG A 118 7.79 5.53 7.31
C ARG A 118 9.03 4.70 6.99
N LEU A 119 9.12 3.51 7.57
CA LEU A 119 10.26 2.63 7.40
C LEU A 119 10.39 2.12 5.97
N LEU A 120 9.29 1.66 5.34
CA LEU A 120 9.35 1.23 3.94
C LEU A 120 9.69 2.40 3.03
N SER A 121 9.09 3.57 3.27
CA SER A 121 9.37 4.76 2.47
C SER A 121 10.86 5.16 2.56
N ALA A 122 11.44 5.09 3.76
CA ALA A 122 12.86 5.34 3.97
C ALA A 122 13.74 4.29 3.29
N CYS A 123 13.36 3.01 3.35
CA CYS A 123 14.05 1.94 2.64
C CYS A 123 14.03 2.15 1.13
N SER A 124 12.85 2.30 0.52
CA SER A 124 12.71 2.52 -0.92
C SER A 124 13.47 3.76 -1.38
N SER A 125 13.42 4.86 -0.62
CA SER A 125 14.19 6.07 -0.92
C SER A 125 15.70 5.86 -0.83
N THR A 126 16.18 5.00 0.07
CA THR A 126 17.61 4.71 0.25
C THR A 126 18.13 3.82 -0.88
N LEU A 127 17.28 2.91 -1.39
CA LEU A 127 17.67 1.97 -2.44
C LEU A 127 17.47 2.52 -3.85
N ARG A 128 16.69 3.59 -4.01
CA ARG A 128 16.42 4.22 -5.29
C ARG A 128 17.72 4.58 -6.02
N GLY A 129 17.90 4.05 -7.23
CA GLY A 129 19.05 4.35 -8.10
C GLY A 129 20.36 3.69 -7.68
N ARG A 130 20.33 2.75 -6.71
CA ARG A 130 21.50 1.92 -6.41
C ARG A 130 21.57 0.77 -7.41
N HIS A 131 22.73 0.62 -8.04
CA HIS A 131 22.98 -0.40 -9.08
C HIS A 131 24.05 -1.42 -8.64
N GLU A 132 24.20 -1.62 -7.33
CA GLU A 132 25.13 -2.60 -6.79
C GLU A 132 24.65 -4.03 -7.07
N ALA A 133 25.58 -4.94 -7.35
CA ALA A 133 25.26 -6.32 -7.71
C ALA A 133 24.45 -7.07 -6.62
N GLU A 134 24.65 -6.71 -5.35
CA GLU A 134 23.85 -7.26 -4.25
C GLU A 134 23.68 -6.25 -3.11
N ILE A 135 22.43 -5.84 -2.87
CA ILE A 135 22.07 -4.99 -1.74
C ILE A 135 21.55 -5.88 -0.62
N ARG A 136 22.25 -5.89 0.53
CA ARG A 136 21.90 -6.73 1.70
C ARG A 136 21.30 -5.95 2.88
N SER A 137 21.43 -4.63 2.88
CA SER A 137 20.94 -3.78 3.95
C SER A 137 20.59 -2.38 3.46
N PHE A 138 19.70 -1.72 4.18
CA PHE A 138 19.43 -0.30 4.01
C PHE A 138 19.71 0.44 5.33
N ARG A 139 20.07 1.71 5.21
CA ARG A 139 20.33 2.60 6.35
C ARG A 139 19.94 4.02 5.98
N SER A 140 18.89 4.53 6.62
CA SER A 140 18.46 5.93 6.53
C SER A 140 18.82 6.68 7.82
N ASP A 141 18.45 7.95 7.94
CA ASP A 141 18.68 8.72 9.17
C ASP A 141 17.93 8.15 10.39
N HIS A 142 16.78 7.52 10.15
CA HIS A 142 15.84 7.10 11.20
C HIS A 142 15.76 5.58 11.36
N TYR A 143 16.11 4.81 10.34
CA TYR A 143 15.88 3.37 10.29
C TYR A 143 17.05 2.62 9.66
N GLU A 144 17.21 1.37 10.07
CA GLU A 144 18.10 0.42 9.40
C GLU A 144 17.49 -0.98 9.43
N GLY A 145 17.96 -1.82 8.52
CA GLY A 145 17.53 -3.22 8.44
C GLY A 145 18.22 -3.97 7.31
N THR A 146 17.94 -5.26 7.25
CA THR A 146 18.40 -6.13 6.15
C THR A 146 17.38 -6.10 5.02
N VAL A 147 17.87 -6.23 3.79
CA VAL A 147 17.02 -6.39 2.61
C VAL A 147 17.42 -7.62 1.83
N ARG A 148 16.45 -8.26 1.20
CA ARG A 148 16.66 -9.34 0.24
C ARG A 148 15.80 -9.09 -0.99
N GLN A 149 16.41 -9.14 -2.17
CA GLN A 149 15.64 -9.01 -3.40
C GLN A 149 14.64 -10.18 -3.53
N SER A 150 13.38 -9.84 -3.78
CA SER A 150 12.33 -10.80 -4.05
C SER A 150 12.41 -11.25 -5.51
N SER A 151 12.33 -12.55 -5.75
CA SER A 151 12.09 -13.11 -7.08
C SER A 151 10.61 -13.06 -7.49
N ARG A 152 9.73 -12.67 -6.55
CA ARG A 152 8.27 -12.58 -6.73
C ARG A 152 7.90 -11.11 -6.91
N GLY A 153 7.91 -10.65 -8.15
CA GLY A 153 7.49 -9.30 -8.53
C GLY A 153 8.13 -8.87 -9.85
N ASN A 154 7.47 -7.97 -10.57
CA ASN A 154 8.09 -7.20 -11.63
C ASN A 154 8.91 -6.07 -10.98
N GLY A 155 10.15 -5.87 -11.43
CA GLY A 155 11.04 -4.80 -10.97
C GLY A 155 11.91 -5.11 -9.75
N GLU A 156 12.55 -4.07 -9.20
CA GLU A 156 13.48 -4.14 -8.07
C GLU A 156 12.73 -4.17 -6.72
N VAL A 157 12.15 -5.33 -6.39
CA VAL A 157 11.43 -5.52 -5.12
C VAL A 157 12.37 -6.04 -4.03
N PHE A 158 12.41 -5.36 -2.89
CA PHE A 158 13.23 -5.74 -1.73
C PHE A 158 12.35 -6.09 -0.53
N LEU A 159 12.60 -7.24 0.08
CA LEU A 159 11.96 -7.67 1.32
C LEU A 159 12.78 -7.18 2.50
N VAL A 160 12.15 -6.45 3.42
CA VAL A 160 12.82 -5.92 4.60
C VAL A 160 12.69 -6.84 5.81
N SER A 161 13.75 -6.97 6.60
CA SER A 161 13.76 -7.74 7.84
C SER A 161 14.80 -7.19 8.83
N GLN A 162 14.82 -7.71 10.05
CA GLN A 162 15.75 -7.29 11.12
C GLN A 162 15.76 -5.77 11.34
N LEU A 163 14.55 -5.20 11.40
CA LEU A 163 14.33 -3.77 11.41
C LEU A 163 14.70 -3.14 12.75
N LYS A 164 15.29 -1.95 12.71
CA LYS A 164 15.63 -1.16 13.90
C LYS A 164 15.40 0.32 13.65
N ARG A 165 14.96 1.02 14.69
CA ARG A 165 15.01 2.48 14.76
C ARG A 165 16.45 2.89 15.07
N ARG A 166 17.01 3.79 14.28
CA ARG A 166 18.29 4.44 14.60
C ARG A 166 17.99 5.57 15.58
N LYS A 167 18.73 5.62 16.69
CA LYS A 167 18.54 6.66 17.72
C LYS A 167 18.52 8.05 17.09
N LEU A 168 17.39 8.72 17.23
CA LEU A 168 17.21 10.11 16.87
C LEU A 168 17.49 11.01 18.06
N SER A 169 17.84 12.26 17.75
CA SER A 169 17.82 13.40 18.68
C SER A 169 16.74 13.24 19.76
N LYS A 170 17.02 13.67 21.00
CA LYS A 170 16.16 13.62 22.20
C LYS A 170 14.70 14.10 22.01
N SER A 171 14.37 14.67 20.85
CA SER A 171 13.10 15.29 20.48
C SER A 171 12.08 14.35 19.81
N GLU A 172 12.46 13.17 19.30
CA GLU A 172 11.47 12.24 18.74
C GLU A 172 10.87 11.34 19.83
N PRO A 173 9.53 11.25 19.96
CA PRO A 173 8.92 10.34 20.91
C PRO A 173 9.31 8.90 20.55
N ALA A 174 9.80 8.17 21.56
CA ALA A 174 9.96 6.72 21.45
C ALA A 174 8.61 6.14 21.03
N GLY A 175 8.59 5.37 19.94
CA GLY A 175 7.39 4.64 19.54
C GLY A 175 6.97 3.72 20.69
N SER A 176 5.66 3.61 20.92
CA SER A 176 5.17 2.58 21.83
C SER A 176 5.51 1.21 21.24
N PRO A 177 6.08 0.28 22.00
CA PRO A 177 6.36 -1.04 21.47
C PRO A 177 5.08 -1.70 20.97
N THR A 178 5.19 -2.49 19.91
CA THR A 178 4.08 -3.27 19.36
C THR A 178 3.30 -3.98 20.49
N PRO A 179 1.96 -3.90 20.51
CA PRO A 179 1.16 -4.53 21.56
C PRO A 179 1.41 -6.03 21.68
N ALA A 180 1.51 -6.54 22.92
CA ALA A 180 1.71 -7.96 23.20
C ALA A 180 0.72 -8.92 22.49
N PRO A 181 -0.58 -8.57 22.30
CA PRO A 181 -1.51 -9.42 21.53
C PRO A 181 -1.10 -9.58 20.06
N ALA A 182 -0.60 -8.54 19.41
CA ALA A 182 -0.13 -8.61 18.04
C ALA A 182 1.11 -9.52 17.94
N CYS A 183 2.03 -9.42 18.91
CA CYS A 183 3.20 -10.30 18.96
C CYS A 183 2.85 -11.77 19.17
N LYS A 184 1.90 -12.07 20.07
CA LYS A 184 1.40 -13.44 20.23
C LYS A 184 0.77 -13.99 18.96
N LEU A 185 0.05 -13.15 18.20
CA LEU A 185 -0.55 -13.55 16.93
C LEU A 185 0.52 -13.81 15.85
N MET A 186 1.57 -12.98 15.77
CA MET A 186 2.72 -13.25 14.89
C MET A 186 3.41 -14.56 15.24
N GLU A 187 3.69 -14.78 16.53
CA GLU A 187 4.32 -16.01 17.01
C GLU A 187 3.44 -17.24 16.71
N PHE A 188 2.12 -17.12 16.91
CA PHE A 188 1.16 -18.15 16.54
C PHE A 188 1.22 -18.46 15.04
N CYS A 189 1.19 -17.44 14.18
CA CYS A 189 1.20 -17.62 12.73
C CYS A 189 2.58 -18.00 12.14
N ALA A 190 3.65 -17.83 12.90
CA ALA A 190 5.00 -18.30 12.57
C ALA A 190 5.15 -19.83 12.66
N GLN A 191 4.24 -20.52 13.35
CA GLN A 191 4.25 -21.98 13.48
C GLN A 191 3.62 -22.64 12.25
N ASP A 192 4.31 -23.64 11.69
CA ASP A 192 3.87 -24.30 10.44
C ASP A 192 2.47 -24.92 10.54
N LYS A 193 2.12 -25.48 11.71
CA LYS A 193 0.79 -26.06 11.98
C LYS A 193 -0.36 -25.04 11.88
N ASN A 194 -0.07 -23.75 12.04
CA ASN A 194 -1.07 -22.69 12.04
C ASN A 194 -1.17 -21.98 10.68
N LYS A 195 -0.42 -22.41 9.65
CA LYS A 195 -0.44 -21.78 8.32
C LYS A 195 -1.83 -21.78 7.67
N ALA A 196 -2.66 -22.77 7.96
CA ALA A 196 -4.01 -22.90 7.43
C ALA A 196 -5.08 -22.16 8.26
N ASP A 197 -4.71 -21.62 9.42
CA ASP A 197 -5.61 -20.84 10.25
C ASP A 197 -6.16 -19.64 9.48
N ARG A 198 -7.43 -19.32 9.72
CA ARG A 198 -8.13 -18.25 9.00
C ARG A 198 -7.44 -16.90 9.22
N SER A 199 -7.05 -16.58 10.44
CA SER A 199 -6.42 -15.30 10.80
C SER A 199 -5.04 -15.18 10.16
N CYS A 200 -4.25 -16.27 10.18
CA CYS A 200 -2.93 -16.29 9.54
C CYS A 200 -3.00 -16.15 8.01
N ARG A 201 -4.00 -16.75 7.38
CA ARG A 201 -4.23 -16.60 5.92
C ARG A 201 -4.65 -15.18 5.56
N GLU A 202 -5.55 -14.58 6.33
CA GLU A 202 -6.00 -13.21 6.08
C GLU A 202 -4.85 -12.20 6.23
N MET A 203 -4.06 -12.30 7.30
CA MET A 203 -2.87 -11.44 7.46
C MET A 203 -1.85 -11.66 6.33
N ARG A 204 -1.61 -12.92 5.93
CA ARG A 204 -0.71 -13.23 4.81
C ARG A 204 -1.19 -12.60 3.51
N ARG A 205 -2.50 -12.58 3.28
CA ARG A 205 -3.11 -11.92 2.12
C ARG A 205 -2.87 -10.41 2.17
N GLN A 206 -3.16 -9.76 3.29
CA GLN A 206 -2.96 -8.31 3.46
C GLN A 206 -1.49 -7.89 3.27
N LEU A 207 -0.55 -8.68 3.79
CA LEU A 207 0.88 -8.47 3.58
C LEU A 207 1.32 -8.81 2.15
N GLY A 208 0.55 -9.66 1.45
CA GLY A 208 0.84 -10.11 0.10
C GLY A 208 0.74 -9.01 -0.96
N ASP A 209 0.01 -7.93 -0.70
CA ASP A 209 -0.38 -6.94 -1.70
C ASP A 209 0.82 -6.22 -2.35
N CYS A 210 2.02 -6.27 -1.76
CA CYS A 210 3.23 -5.77 -2.40
C CYS A 210 3.72 -6.64 -3.57
N PHE A 211 3.37 -7.93 -3.60
CA PHE A 211 3.98 -8.93 -4.49
C PHE A 211 3.08 -9.33 -5.66
N TRP A 212 1.77 -9.37 -5.42
CA TRP A 212 0.80 -9.95 -6.34
C TRP A 212 0.06 -8.85 -7.10
N ASN A 213 -0.10 -9.01 -8.42
CA ASN A 213 -1.04 -8.23 -9.23
C ASN A 213 -2.43 -8.85 -9.18
#